data_AF-A0A7J4UPE2-F1
#
_entry.id   AF-A0A7J4UPE2-F1
#
_cell.length_a   1.000
_cell.length_b   1.000
_cell.length_c   1.000
_cell.angle_alpha   90.00
_cell.angle_beta   90.00
_cell.angle_gamma   90.00
#
_symmetry.space_group_name_H-M   'P 1'
#
loop_
_entity.id
_entity.type
_entity.pdbx_description
1 polymer ?
#
loop_
_entity_poly.entity_id
_entity_poly.type
_entity_poly.pdbx_seq_one_letter_code
_entity_poly.pdbx_strand_id
1 'polypeptide(L)' 'MKKDDKQVPGKSTDSPSKGLGDTVGKLIDRVTMGKIKECKPCEERRAKLNKHFPYKNREKE' A
#
# COMPACT_ATOMS: atom_id res chain seq x y z
N MET A 1 27.06 -14.09 6.64
CA MET A 1 26.11 -13.61 5.62
C MET A 1 25.14 -12.63 6.28
N LYS A 2 25.26 -11.33 5.98
CA LYS A 2 24.45 -10.26 6.57
C LYS A 2 23.05 -10.28 5.93
N LYS A 3 22.01 -10.52 6.74
CA LYS A 3 20.61 -10.35 6.35
C LYS A 3 20.22 -8.89 6.58
N ASP A 4 20.63 -8.04 5.66
CA ASP A 4 20.03 -6.74 5.48
C ASP A 4 18.85 -6.94 4.52
N ASP A 5 17.60 -6.79 5.00
CA ASP A 5 16.72 -5.77 4.43
C ASP A 5 15.36 -5.73 5.16
N LYS A 6 15.15 -4.54 5.75
CA LYS A 6 13.88 -3.87 6.03
C LYS A 6 12.67 -4.73 6.36
N GLN A 7 12.28 -4.66 7.62
CA GLN A 7 10.87 -4.62 8.00
C GLN A 7 10.21 -3.40 7.34
N VAL A 8 9.11 -3.60 6.62
CA VAL A 8 8.26 -2.50 6.11
C VAL A 8 6.94 -2.62 6.85
N PRO A 9 6.47 -1.57 7.52
CA PRO A 9 5.46 -1.65 8.56
C PRO A 9 4.09 -1.97 7.97
N GLY A 10 3.47 -3.02 8.50
CA GLY A 10 2.04 -3.22 8.37
C GLY A 10 1.32 -1.99 8.93
N LYS A 11 0.71 -1.20 8.05
CA LYS A 11 -0.16 -0.09 8.45
C LYS A 11 -1.58 -0.60 8.52
N SER A 12 -1.83 -1.38 9.57
CA SER A 12 -3.15 -1.63 10.13
C SER A 12 -3.64 -0.34 10.79
N THR A 13 -4.27 0.54 10.03
CA THR A 13 -5.18 1.55 10.57
C THR A 13 -6.23 1.85 9.51
N ASP A 14 -7.47 1.51 9.83
CA ASP A 14 -8.69 2.22 9.45
C ASP A 14 -8.42 3.60 8.84
N SER A 15 -8.19 3.63 7.54
CA SER A 15 -7.92 4.85 6.80
C SER A 15 -8.42 4.61 5.39
N PRO A 16 -9.28 5.50 4.87
CA PRO A 16 -9.79 5.37 3.52
C PRO A 16 -8.62 5.32 2.55
N SER A 17 -8.69 4.35 1.64
CA SER A 17 -7.70 4.23 0.57
C SER A 17 -7.72 5.52 -0.26
N LYS A 18 -6.56 6.17 -0.39
CA LYS A 18 -6.45 7.46 -1.10
C LYS A 18 -6.61 7.32 -2.62
N GLY A 19 -6.37 6.12 -3.16
CA GLY A 19 -6.43 5.83 -4.58
C GLY A 19 -6.17 4.36 -4.89
N LEU A 20 -6.12 4.04 -6.19
CA LEU A 20 -6.03 2.67 -6.71
C LEU A 20 -4.80 1.91 -6.21
N GLY A 21 -3.66 2.58 -6.09
CA GLY A 21 -2.43 1.96 -5.59
C GLY A 21 -2.60 1.42 -4.18
N ASP A 22 -3.31 2.13 -3.32
CA ASP A 22 -3.56 1.72 -1.94
C ASP A 22 -4.48 0.49 -1.85
N THR A 23 -5.46 0.37 -2.75
CA THR A 23 -6.30 -0.85 -2.87
C THR A 23 -5.49 -2.05 -3.31
N VAL A 24 -4.61 -1.86 -4.30
CA VAL A 24 -3.73 -2.94 -4.78
C VAL A 24 -2.78 -3.39 -3.66
N GLY A 25 -2.22 -2.45 -2.89
CA GLY A 25 -1.40 -2.78 -1.72
C GLY A 25 -2.15 -3.61 -0.69
N LYS A 26 -3.38 -3.19 -0.33
CA LYS A 26 -4.25 -3.95 0.60
C LYS A 26 -4.62 -5.33 0.06
N LEU A 27 -4.86 -5.46 -1.24
CA LEU A 27 -5.18 -6.74 -1.87
C LEU A 27 -3.98 -7.69 -1.81
N ILE A 28 -2.78 -7.20 -2.18
CA ILE A 28 -1.53 -7.96 -2.12
C ILE A 28 -1.24 -8.40 -0.68
N ASP A 29 -1.39 -7.51 0.30
CA ASP A 29 -1.21 -7.85 1.71
C ASP A 29 -2.16 -8.97 2.15
N ARG A 30 -3.46 -8.88 1.79
CA ARG A 30 -4.45 -9.92 2.09
C ARG A 30 -4.12 -11.27 1.45
N VAL A 31 -3.82 -11.30 0.16
CA VAL A 31 -3.56 -12.57 -0.55
C VAL A 31 -2.23 -13.20 -0.14
N THR A 32 -1.26 -12.38 0.28
CA THR A 32 0.03 -12.85 0.77
C THR A 32 0.06 -13.10 2.27
N MET A 33 -1.04 -12.82 2.98
CA MET A 33 -1.08 -12.76 4.45
C MET A 33 0.09 -11.96 5.04
N GLY A 34 0.44 -10.83 4.41
CA GLY A 34 1.54 -9.96 4.83
C GLY A 34 2.94 -10.58 4.71
N LYS A 35 3.11 -11.72 4.02
CA LYS A 35 4.43 -12.36 3.84
C LYS A 35 5.32 -11.60 2.86
N ILE A 36 4.74 -10.84 1.93
CA ILE A 36 5.50 -10.06 0.95
C ILE A 36 5.61 -8.62 1.45
N LYS A 37 6.85 -8.20 1.73
CA LYS A 37 7.14 -6.81 2.08
C LYS A 37 7.20 -5.96 0.83
N GLU A 38 6.58 -4.79 0.86
CA GLU A 38 6.66 -3.83 -0.24
C GLU A 38 8.11 -3.38 -0.45
N CYS A 39 8.57 -3.45 -1.69
CA CYS A 39 9.86 -2.94 -2.09
C CYS A 39 9.82 -1.40 -2.20
N LYS A 40 10.96 -0.70 -2.03
CA LYS A 40 11.02 0.77 -2.24
C LYS A 40 10.39 1.23 -3.57
N PRO A 41 10.69 0.61 -4.74
CA PRO A 41 10.05 1.02 -5.98
C PRO A 41 8.56 0.64 -6.06
N CYS A 42 8.09 -0.31 -5.26
CA CYS A 42 6.68 -0.67 -5.15
C CYS A 42 5.90 0.49 -4.50
N GLU A 43 6.45 1.10 -3.45
CA GLU A 43 5.87 2.25 -2.75
C GLU A 43 5.75 3.48 -3.68
N GLU A 44 6.78 3.77 -4.47
CA GLU A 44 6.75 4.86 -5.45
C GLU A 44 5.69 4.63 -6.54
N ARG A 45 5.58 3.40 -7.06
CA ARG A 45 4.52 3.02 -8.00
C ARG A 45 3.14 3.20 -7.38
N ARG A 46 2.98 2.80 -6.11
CA ARG A 46 1.75 2.98 -5.34
C ARG A 46 1.35 4.45 -5.23
N ALA A 47 2.30 5.31 -4.88
CA ALA A 47 2.09 6.75 -4.78
C ALA A 47 1.73 7.38 -6.14
N LYS A 48 2.41 6.96 -7.21
CA LYS A 48 2.12 7.42 -8.58
C LYS A 48 0.72 6.98 -9.03
N LEU A 49 0.35 5.73 -8.79
CA LEU A 49 -1.01 5.21 -9.04
C LEU A 49 -2.06 5.98 -8.25
N ASN A 50 -1.82 6.28 -6.98
CA ASN A 50 -2.74 7.08 -6.17
C ASN A 50 -2.90 8.52 -6.69
N LYS A 51 -1.84 9.11 -7.26
CA LYS A 51 -1.89 10.44 -7.87
C LYS A 51 -2.66 10.47 -9.18
N HIS A 52 -2.53 9.43 -10.01
CA HIS A 52 -3.23 9.35 -11.30
C HIS A 52 -4.68 8.86 -11.17
N PHE A 53 -4.93 7.94 -10.24
CA PHE A 53 -6.24 7.36 -9.97
C PHE A 53 -6.62 7.57 -8.50
N PRO A 54 -6.84 8.83 -8.09
CA PRO A 54 -7.31 9.13 -6.74
C PRO A 54 -8.75 8.66 -6.58
N TYR A 55 -9.09 8.16 -5.40
CA TYR A 55 -10.49 7.93 -5.07
C TYR A 55 -11.09 9.22 -4.51
N LYS A 56 -12.30 9.56 -4.98
CA LYS A 56 -13.10 10.61 -4.36
C LYS A 56 -13.64 10.04 -3.05
N ASN A 57 -13.11 10.50 -1.92
CA ASN A 57 -13.70 10.19 -0.62
C ASN A 57 -15.14 10.72 -0.60
N ARG A 58 -16.12 9.82 -0.67
CA ARG A 58 -17.54 10.10 -0.36
C ARG A 58 -17.82 9.95 1.14
N GLU A 59 -16.82 10.12 1.99
CA GLU A 59 -16.96 10.10 3.45
C GLU A 59 -17.22 11.51 4.05
N LYS A 60 -17.63 12.46 3.20
CA LYS A 60 -18.22 13.74 3.62
C LYS A 60 -19.36 14.12 2.67
N GLU A 61 -20.47 13.39 2.72
CA GLU A 61 -21.82 13.94 2.53
C GLU A 61 -22.70 13.42 3.66
#